data_AF-A0A3G6MHN2-F1
#
_entry.id   AF-A0A3G6MHN2-F1
#
_cell.length_a   1.000
_cell.length_b   1.000
_cell.length_c   1.000
_cell.angle_alpha   90.00
_cell.angle_beta   90.00
_cell.angle_gamma   90.00
#
_symmetry.space_group_name_H-M   'P 1'
#
loop_
_entity.id
_entity.type
_entity.pdbx_description
1 polymer ?
#
loop_
_entity_poly.entity_id
_entity_poly.type
_entity_poly.pdbx_seq_one_letter_code
_entity_poly.pdbx_strand_id
1 'polypeptide(L)'
;MKKIIIPIGALLITSLAHAQNLPNTENYIETRTYLEPVTISSSTAKQIYTVQYFDGLGRPKQVVNVKASPLGRDVVNHIEYDGFGRQAKDFLPIPQSSTQNGANFSDTTR
;
A
#
# COMPACT_ATOMS: atom_id res chain seq x y z
N MET A 1 26.36 46.91 -11.92
CA MET A 1 25.01 46.31 -11.98
C MET A 1 25.14 44.80 -11.77
N LYS A 2 24.70 44.25 -10.63
CA LYS A 2 24.80 42.81 -10.34
C LYS A 2 23.71 42.06 -11.10
N LYS A 3 24.09 41.15 -12.00
CA LYS A 3 23.16 40.28 -12.73
C LYS A 3 22.80 39.09 -11.82
N ILE A 4 21.54 39.00 -11.42
CA ILE A 4 21.01 37.85 -10.67
C ILE A 4 20.64 36.78 -11.70
N ILE A 5 21.41 35.67 -11.74
CA ILE A 5 21.11 34.51 -12.57
C ILE A 5 20.27 33.56 -11.72
N ILE A 6 18.96 33.49 -11.97
CA ILE A 6 18.08 32.48 -11.35
C ILE A 6 18.28 31.17 -12.14
N PRO A 7 18.74 30.07 -11.53
CA PRO A 7 18.93 28.81 -12.24
C PRO A 7 17.58 28.12 -12.43
N ILE A 8 16.93 28.38 -13.56
CA ILE A 8 15.66 27.75 -13.96
C ILE A 8 15.75 26.20 -13.95
N GLY A 9 16.96 25.63 -14.07
CA GLY A 9 17.18 24.18 -13.99
C GLY A 9 16.93 23.55 -12.61
N ALA A 10 16.95 24.31 -11.51
CA ALA A 10 16.72 23.75 -10.18
C ALA A 10 15.24 23.40 -9.92
N LEU A 11 14.31 23.97 -10.70
CA LEU A 11 12.86 23.76 -10.55
C LEU A 11 12.38 22.43 -11.17
N LEU A 12 13.21 21.76 -11.96
CA LEU A 12 12.86 20.54 -12.71
C LEU A 12 13.29 19.25 -12.00
N ILE A 13 14.05 19.34 -10.91
CA ILE A 13 14.52 18.15 -10.16
C ILE A 13 13.47 17.69 -9.13
N THR A 14 12.54 18.56 -8.72
CA THR A 14 11.50 18.22 -7.73
C THR A 14 10.36 17.37 -8.30
N SER A 15 10.22 17.25 -9.62
CA SER A 15 9.15 16.45 -10.26
C SER A 15 9.46 14.95 -10.36
N LEU A 16 10.68 14.52 -10.01
CA LEU A 16 11.09 13.11 -9.99
C LEU A 16 11.07 12.50 -8.58
N ALA A 17 10.72 13.27 -7.56
CA ALA A 17 10.61 12.80 -6.19
C ALA A 17 9.23 12.17 -5.94
N HIS A 18 9.03 10.95 -6.41
CA HIS A 18 7.93 10.11 -5.89
C HIS A 18 8.36 9.50 -4.56
N ALA A 19 8.32 10.28 -3.49
CA ALA A 19 8.36 9.74 -2.14
C ALA A 19 6.94 9.40 -1.72
N GLN A 20 6.45 8.20 -2.06
CA GLN A 20 5.15 7.74 -1.56
C GLN A 20 5.25 6.30 -1.08
N ASN A 21 5.31 6.16 0.24
CA ASN A 21 4.68 5.03 0.91
C ASN A 21 3.18 5.05 0.58
N LEU A 22 2.53 3.89 0.74
CA LEU A 22 1.09 3.63 0.70
C LEU A 22 0.18 4.87 0.60
N PRO A 23 -0.78 4.90 -0.34
CA PRO A 23 -1.53 6.12 -0.67
C PRO A 23 -2.12 6.80 0.57
N ASN A 24 -1.88 8.10 0.68
CA ASN A 24 -2.26 8.97 1.80
C ASN A 24 -3.76 9.34 1.83
N THR A 25 -4.57 8.71 0.98
CA THR A 25 -6.00 8.98 0.83
C THR A 25 -6.89 8.00 1.60
N GLU A 26 -6.31 6.93 2.14
CA GLU A 26 -7.05 5.84 2.79
C GLU A 26 -6.48 5.59 4.19
N ASN A 27 -7.35 5.22 5.12
CA ASN A 27 -6.94 4.80 6.46
C ASN A 27 -6.44 3.35 6.41
N TYR A 28 -5.26 3.10 6.95
CA TYR A 28 -4.67 1.76 7.00
C TYR A 28 -3.85 1.50 8.27
N ILE A 29 -3.68 0.21 8.56
CA ILE A 29 -2.70 -0.30 9.54
C ILE A 29 -1.70 -1.17 8.77
N GLU A 30 -0.42 -0.87 8.93
CA GLU A 30 0.68 -1.72 8.44
C GLU A 30 1.25 -2.58 9.58
N THR A 31 1.51 -3.85 9.29
CA THR A 31 2.13 -4.79 10.23
C THR A 31 3.31 -5.47 9.55
N ARG A 32 4.49 -5.39 10.18
CA ARG A 32 5.72 -6.05 9.73
C ARG A 32 6.21 -7.01 10.81
N THR A 33 6.32 -8.29 10.45
CA THR A 33 6.96 -9.31 11.29
C THR A 33 8.30 -9.68 10.65
N TYR A 34 9.40 -9.26 11.26
CA TYR A 34 10.74 -9.55 10.77
C TYR A 34 11.11 -11.01 11.03
N LEU A 35 11.62 -11.67 9.99
CA LEU A 35 12.09 -13.06 10.02
C LEU A 35 13.60 -13.15 10.23
N GLU A 36 14.24 -12.02 10.48
CA GLU A 36 15.66 -11.89 10.79
C GLU A 36 15.87 -10.76 11.81
N PRO A 37 16.98 -10.79 12.58
CA PRO A 37 17.25 -9.74 13.56
C PRO A 37 17.43 -8.38 12.89
N VAL A 38 16.66 -7.40 13.37
CA VAL A 38 16.79 -6.00 12.96
C VAL A 38 16.85 -5.12 14.20
N THR A 39 17.71 -4.09 14.17
CA THR A 39 17.81 -3.10 15.25
C THR A 39 16.95 -1.86 14.98
N ILE A 40 16.62 -1.63 13.72
CA ILE A 40 15.75 -0.56 13.22
C ILE A 40 14.83 -1.13 12.13
N SER A 41 13.68 -0.47 11.90
CA SER A 41 12.76 -0.86 10.83
C SER A 41 13.48 -0.88 9.47
N SER A 42 13.27 -1.94 8.69
CA SER A 42 13.95 -2.16 7.41
C SER A 42 12.99 -2.70 6.35
N SER A 43 12.90 -2.02 5.22
CA SER A 43 12.08 -2.49 4.09
C SER A 43 12.72 -3.63 3.29
N THR A 44 14.03 -3.86 3.46
CA THR A 44 14.80 -4.89 2.75
C THR A 44 14.93 -6.17 3.57
N ALA A 45 14.68 -6.10 4.88
CA ALA A 45 14.78 -7.25 5.73
C ALA A 45 13.72 -8.31 5.37
N LYS A 46 14.08 -9.59 5.50
CA LYS A 46 13.13 -10.69 5.35
C LYS A 46 12.00 -10.51 6.35
N GLN A 47 10.77 -10.43 5.86
CA GLN A 47 9.62 -10.10 6.68
C GLN A 47 8.32 -10.64 6.09
N ILE A 48 7.34 -10.81 6.96
CA ILE A 48 5.93 -10.89 6.59
C ILE A 48 5.37 -9.48 6.72
N TYR A 49 4.82 -8.95 5.64
CA TYR A 49 4.32 -7.58 5.57
C TYR A 49 2.85 -7.57 5.11
N THR A 50 1.99 -6.97 5.93
CA THR A 50 0.55 -6.88 5.68
C THR A 50 0.08 -5.44 5.84
N VAL A 51 -0.83 -5.03 4.97
CA VAL A 51 -1.53 -3.74 5.02
C VAL A 51 -3.03 -4.01 5.09
N GLN A 52 -3.69 -3.49 6.11
CA GLN A 52 -5.15 -3.58 6.25
C GLN A 52 -5.76 -2.19 6.06
N TYR A 53 -6.67 -2.08 5.11
CA TYR A 53 -7.41 -0.86 4.81
C TYR A 53 -8.79 -0.87 5.47
N PHE A 54 -9.25 0.33 5.83
CA PHE A 54 -10.52 0.54 6.52
C PHE A 54 -11.44 1.43 5.71
N ASP A 55 -12.75 1.25 5.89
CA ASP A 55 -13.75 2.18 5.39
C ASP A 55 -13.90 3.41 6.32
N GLY A 56 -14.77 4.35 5.95
CA GLY A 56 -15.04 5.56 6.74
C GLY A 56 -15.68 5.31 8.11
N LEU A 57 -16.09 4.07 8.42
CA LEU A 57 -16.63 3.65 9.70
C LEU A 57 -15.60 2.86 10.54
N GLY A 58 -14.37 2.71 10.04
CA GLY A 58 -13.30 1.99 10.72
C GLY A 58 -13.40 0.47 10.62
N ARG A 59 -14.18 -0.07 9.67
CA ARG A 59 -14.28 -1.51 9.43
C ARG A 59 -13.27 -1.94 8.37
N PRO A 60 -12.61 -3.10 8.50
CA PRO A 60 -11.70 -3.61 7.48
C PRO A 60 -12.42 -3.81 6.15
N LYS A 61 -11.93 -3.19 5.08
CA LYS A 61 -12.48 -3.33 3.72
C LYS A 61 -11.57 -4.13 2.79
N GLN A 62 -10.29 -4.22 3.12
CA GLN A 62 -9.32 -4.95 2.33
C GLN A 62 -8.08 -5.31 3.17
N VAL A 63 -7.51 -6.48 2.92
CA VAL A 63 -6.22 -6.90 3.47
C VAL A 63 -5.30 -7.24 2.32
N VAL A 64 -4.10 -6.64 2.32
CA VAL A 64 -3.06 -6.88 1.32
C VAL A 64 -1.87 -7.54 2.00
N ASN A 65 -1.62 -8.80 1.66
CA ASN A 65 -0.40 -9.51 2.05
C ASN A 65 0.66 -9.23 0.98
N VAL A 66 1.63 -8.39 1.34
CA VAL A 66 2.57 -7.79 0.41
C VAL A 66 3.57 -8.84 -0.06
N LYS A 67 3.67 -9.04 -1.38
CA LYS A 67 4.56 -10.01 -2.03
C LYS A 67 4.44 -11.45 -1.48
N ALA A 68 3.26 -11.83 -1.00
CA ALA A 68 3.05 -13.12 -0.32
C ALA A 68 2.86 -14.32 -1.27
N SER A 69 2.68 -14.10 -2.57
CA SER A 69 2.60 -15.20 -3.55
C SER A 69 4.00 -15.73 -3.92
N PRO A 70 4.13 -16.97 -4.44
CA PRO A 70 5.41 -17.53 -4.88
C PRO A 70 6.15 -16.70 -5.94
N LEU A 71 5.42 -15.89 -6.71
CA LEU A 71 5.97 -14.98 -7.73
C LEU A 71 6.26 -13.57 -7.18
N GLY A 72 6.17 -13.36 -5.85
CA GLY A 72 6.42 -12.07 -5.22
C GLY A 72 5.35 -11.01 -5.53
N ARG A 73 4.12 -11.44 -5.82
CA ARG A 73 2.96 -10.55 -6.03
C ARG A 73 2.12 -10.44 -4.77
N ASP A 74 1.40 -9.34 -4.64
CA ASP A 74 0.50 -9.10 -3.53
C ASP A 74 -0.68 -10.07 -3.57
N VAL A 75 -1.09 -10.56 -2.40
CA VAL A 75 -2.29 -11.39 -2.24
C VAL A 75 -3.32 -10.57 -1.51
N VAL A 76 -4.45 -10.33 -2.16
CA VAL A 76 -5.47 -9.40 -1.70
C VAL A 76 -6.71 -10.16 -1.26
N ASN A 77 -7.24 -9.82 -0.09
CA ASN A 77 -8.55 -10.22 0.36
C ASN A 77 -9.47 -9.00 0.47
N HIS A 78 -10.66 -9.06 -0.14
CA HIS A 78 -11.65 -7.98 -0.12
C HIS A 78 -12.80 -8.32 0.84
N ILE A 79 -13.34 -7.30 1.50
CA ILE A 79 -14.46 -7.44 2.43
C ILE A 79 -15.51 -6.38 2.06
N GLU A 80 -16.69 -6.83 1.66
CA GLU A 80 -17.83 -5.95 1.36
C GLU A 80 -18.88 -6.03 2.46
N TYR A 81 -19.44 -4.88 2.82
CA TYR A 81 -20.55 -4.77 3.75
C TYR A 81 -21.80 -4.24 3.05
N ASP A 82 -22.97 -4.71 3.48
CA ASP A 82 -24.25 -4.12 3.07
C ASP A 82 -24.52 -2.78 3.79
N GLY A 83 -25.61 -2.10 3.41
CA GLY A 83 -26.01 -0.82 4.01
C GLY A 83 -26.39 -0.87 5.50
N PHE A 84 -26.59 -2.08 6.05
CA PHE A 84 -26.83 -2.29 7.49
C PHE A 84 -25.55 -2.65 8.25
N GLY A 85 -24.45 -2.79 7.52
CA GLY A 85 -23.11 -3.00 8.04
C GLY A 85 -22.71 -4.45 8.29
N ARG A 86 -23.50 -5.40 7.79
CA ARG A 86 -23.16 -6.83 7.83
C ARG A 86 -22.25 -7.17 6.65
N GLN A 87 -21.31 -8.10 6.84
CA GLN A 87 -20.49 -8.60 5.74
C GLN A 87 -21.40 -9.30 4.72
N ALA A 88 -21.48 -8.74 3.52
CA ALA A 88 -22.36 -9.20 2.46
C ALA A 88 -21.67 -10.24 1.57
N LYS A 89 -20.36 -10.12 1.41
CA LYS A 89 -19.53 -11.06 0.64
C LYS A 89 -18.26 -11.40 1.38
N ASP A 90 -17.85 -12.64 1.23
CA ASP A 90 -16.57 -13.14 1.70
C ASP A 90 -15.78 -13.62 0.48
N PHE A 91 -14.72 -12.89 0.14
CA PHE A 91 -13.91 -13.19 -1.02
C PHE A 91 -12.76 -14.12 -0.63
N LEU A 92 -12.38 -15.00 -1.55
CA LEU A 92 -11.13 -15.74 -1.38
C LEU A 92 -9.94 -14.80 -1.62
N PRO A 93 -8.80 -15.00 -0.93
CA PRO A 93 -7.59 -14.24 -1.23
C PRO A 93 -7.09 -14.53 -2.65
N ILE A 94 -6.89 -13.48 -3.45
CA ILE A 94 -6.48 -13.59 -4.85
C ILE A 94 -5.09 -12.95 -5.04
N PRO A 95 -4.11 -13.70 -5.60
CA PRO A 95 -2.84 -13.12 -6.02
C PRO A 95 -3.06 -12.17 -7.19
N GLN A 96 -2.54 -10.96 -7.07
CA GLN A 96 -2.68 -9.91 -8.07
C GLN A 96 -1.77 -10.16 -9.29
N SER A 97 -2.01 -9.46 -10.38
CA SER A 97 -1.19 -9.56 -11.60
C SER A 97 0.21 -8.95 -11.43
N SER A 98 0.33 -7.94 -10.59
CA SER A 98 1.56 -7.27 -10.20
C SER A 98 1.57 -6.97 -8.70
N THR A 99 2.75 -6.61 -8.16
CA THR A 99 2.88 -6.06 -6.81
C THR A 99 2.64 -4.56 -6.85
N GLN A 100 1.86 -4.04 -5.91
CA GLN A 100 1.76 -2.61 -5.62
C GLN A 100 2.37 -2.26 -4.26
N ASN A 101 3.17 -3.17 -3.70
CA ASN A 101 3.85 -3.02 -2.40
C ASN A 101 2.88 -2.68 -1.26
N GLY A 102 1.68 -3.26 -1.31
CA GLY A 102 0.66 -3.07 -0.28
C GLY A 102 -0.38 -1.98 -0.58
N ALA A 103 -0.30 -1.28 -1.70
CA ALA A 103 -1.32 -0.29 -2.06
C ALA A 103 -2.73 -0.91 -2.15
N ASN A 104 -3.74 -0.07 -1.97
CA ASN A 104 -5.14 -0.47 -2.09
C ASN A 104 -5.44 -0.87 -3.54
N PHE A 105 -6.09 -2.02 -3.72
CA PHE A 105 -6.58 -2.45 -5.03
C PHE A 105 -8.07 -2.13 -5.10
N SER A 106 -8.46 -1.22 -6.00
CA SER A 106 -9.86 -1.01 -6.31
C SER A 106 -10.44 -2.28 -6.92
N ASP A 107 -11.61 -2.70 -6.44
CA ASP A 107 -12.30 -3.84 -7.02
C ASP A 107 -12.72 -3.48 -8.46
N THR A 108 -11.95 -3.96 -9.44
CA THR A 108 -12.12 -3.64 -10.87
C THR A 108 -12.78 -4.80 -11.61
N THR A 109 -13.30 -5.81 -10.89
CA THR A 109 -13.87 -7.00 -11.50
C THR A 109 -15.28 -7.25 -10.95
N ARG A 110 -16.25 -6.57 -11.58
CA ARG A 110 -17.64 -7.04 -11.63
C ARG A 110 -17.84 -7.95 -12.83
#